data_AF-A0A1A0DHA0-F1
#
_entry.id   AF-A0A1A0DHA0-F1
#
_cell.length_a   1.000
_cell.length_b   1.000
_cell.length_c   1.000
_cell.angle_alpha   90.00
_cell.angle_beta   90.00
_cell.angle_gamma   90.00
#
_symmetry.space_group_name_H-M   'P 1'
#
loop_
_entity.id
_entity.type
_entity.pdbx_description
1 polymer ?
#
loop_
_entity_poly.entity_id
_entity_poly.type
_entity_poly.pdbx_seq_one_letter_code
_entity_poly.pdbx_strand_id
1 'polypeptide(L)'
;MKYDPRDLSAVYVELPDGDHVRVPYADLRREPITLWEHRHAVRRLKDEGRRTVDEASIFAAIREQRAILNEACGQSREARRNFVRREIAQRCADSPSEPNQSQFPAGKAEDDADRIPMPPPGAHSGVEIW
;
A
#
# COMPACT_ATOMS: atom_id res chain seq x y z
N MET A 1 23.56 -18.57 15.61
CA MET A 1 22.12 -18.26 15.45
C MET A 1 21.92 -17.46 14.18
N LYS A 2 20.95 -17.85 13.35
CA LYS A 2 20.58 -17.21 12.08
C LYS A 2 19.12 -16.77 12.11
N TYR A 3 18.74 -15.72 11.40
CA TYR A 3 17.37 -15.22 11.30
C TYR A 3 17.18 -14.41 9.99
N ASP A 4 15.96 -14.29 9.48
CA ASP A 4 15.64 -13.38 8.36
C ASP A 4 15.30 -11.99 8.93
N PRO A 5 16.01 -10.91 8.55
CA PRO A 5 15.72 -9.57 9.05
C PRO A 5 14.33 -9.03 8.65
N ARG A 6 13.71 -9.58 7.61
CA ARG A 6 12.35 -9.21 7.15
C ARG A 6 11.27 -10.01 7.87
N ASP A 7 11.61 -11.16 8.42
CA ASP A 7 10.69 -12.04 9.11
C ASP A 7 11.36 -12.71 10.32
N LEU A 8 11.05 -12.19 11.50
CA LEU A 8 11.49 -12.75 12.76
C LEU A 8 10.58 -13.87 13.31
N SER A 9 9.61 -14.39 12.52
CA SER A 9 8.67 -15.44 12.95
C SER A 9 9.33 -16.70 13.48
N ALA A 10 10.57 -16.95 13.06
CA ALA A 10 11.44 -17.92 13.67
C ALA A 10 12.91 -17.50 13.59
N VAL A 11 13.68 -18.00 14.56
CA VAL A 11 15.13 -17.96 14.55
C VAL A 11 15.68 -19.37 14.42
N TYR A 12 16.82 -19.52 13.75
CA TYR A 12 17.51 -20.78 13.56
C TYR A 12 18.69 -20.86 14.52
N VAL A 13 18.62 -21.77 15.48
CA VAL A 13 19.68 -21.99 16.47
C VAL A 13 20.53 -23.16 15.99
N GLU A 14 21.85 -22.97 16.00
CA GLU A 14 22.82 -24.02 15.69
C GLU A 14 23.01 -24.90 16.92
N LEU A 15 22.90 -26.22 16.73
CA LEU A 15 23.18 -27.23 17.73
C LEU A 15 24.68 -27.56 17.75
N PRO A 16 25.20 -28.14 18.86
CA PRO A 16 26.59 -28.57 18.96
C PRO A 16 27.01 -29.54 17.84
N ASP A 17 26.07 -30.33 17.34
CA ASP A 17 26.30 -31.33 16.28
C ASP A 17 26.33 -30.73 14.86
N GLY A 18 26.12 -29.40 14.74
CA GLY A 18 26.13 -28.67 13.46
C GLY A 18 24.76 -28.50 12.81
N ASP A 19 23.73 -29.17 13.32
CA ASP A 19 22.34 -29.04 12.84
C ASP A 19 21.70 -27.71 13.25
N HIS A 20 20.63 -27.32 12.55
CA HIS A 20 19.84 -26.12 12.86
C HIS A 20 18.44 -26.48 13.36
N VAL A 21 18.04 -25.92 14.49
CA VAL A 21 16.66 -26.01 14.99
C VAL A 21 15.95 -24.67 14.76
N ARG A 22 14.77 -24.76 14.13
CA ARG A 22 13.85 -23.62 13.97
C ARG A 22 13.10 -23.39 15.27
N VAL A 23 13.31 -22.23 15.88
CA VAL A 23 12.61 -21.78 17.09
C VAL A 23 11.62 -20.68 16.70
N PRO A 24 10.31 -20.96 16.63
CA PRO A 24 9.30 -19.95 16.37
C PRO A 24 9.02 -19.09 17.60
N TYR A 25 8.13 -18.10 17.46
CA TYR A 25 7.53 -17.40 18.60
C TYR A 25 6.85 -18.35 19.59
N ALA A 26 6.68 -17.89 20.83
CA ALA A 26 5.91 -18.64 21.82
C ALA A 26 4.42 -18.75 21.42
N ASP A 27 3.88 -17.70 20.78
CA ASP A 27 2.53 -17.70 20.22
C ASP A 27 2.58 -17.59 18.68
N LEU A 28 2.17 -18.67 18.01
CA LEU A 28 2.16 -18.79 16.55
C LEU A 28 1.06 -17.96 15.88
N ARG A 29 0.10 -17.42 16.64
CA ARG A 29 -0.99 -16.59 16.10
C ARG A 29 -0.53 -15.17 15.79
N ARG A 30 0.67 -14.81 16.24
CA ARG A 30 1.25 -13.47 16.04
C ARG A 30 1.70 -13.28 14.61
N GLU A 31 1.53 -12.06 14.13
CA GLU A 31 1.99 -11.69 12.79
C GLU A 31 3.53 -11.71 12.71
N PRO A 32 4.08 -12.01 11.53
CA PRO A 32 5.49 -11.75 11.24
C PRO A 32 5.86 -10.28 11.50
N ILE A 33 7.02 -10.07 12.12
CA ILE A 33 7.59 -8.74 12.36
C ILE A 33 9.00 -8.68 11.79
N THR A 34 9.40 -7.49 11.36
CA THR A 34 10.75 -7.22 10.91
C THR A 34 11.70 -7.00 12.09
N LEU A 35 13.00 -7.18 11.87
CA LEU A 35 14.03 -6.88 12.86
C LEU A 35 14.03 -5.41 13.28
N TRP A 36 13.69 -4.51 12.37
CA TRP A 36 13.63 -3.09 12.68
C TRP A 36 12.46 -2.75 13.60
N GLU A 37 11.27 -3.30 13.36
CA GLU A 37 10.10 -3.13 14.24
C GLU A 37 10.38 -3.65 15.65
N HIS A 38 10.99 -4.83 15.76
CA HIS A 38 11.40 -5.38 17.05
C HIS A 38 12.37 -4.44 17.79
N ARG A 39 13.44 -3.99 17.11
CA ARG A 39 14.42 -3.08 17.71
C ARG A 39 13.80 -1.75 18.14
N HIS A 40 12.92 -1.20 17.32
CA HIS A 40 12.22 0.04 17.61
C HIS A 40 11.30 -0.11 18.83
N ALA A 41 10.51 -1.19 18.88
CA ALA A 41 9.64 -1.49 20.01
C ALA A 41 10.42 -1.71 21.31
N VAL A 42 11.52 -2.49 21.28
CA VAL A 42 12.38 -2.69 22.46
C VAL A 42 12.98 -1.37 22.94
N ARG A 43 13.44 -0.51 22.02
CA ARG A 43 13.97 0.81 22.38
C ARG A 43 12.90 1.66 23.04
N ARG A 44 11.72 1.75 22.44
CA ARG A 44 10.58 2.49 22.98
C ARG A 44 10.20 2.01 24.39
N LEU A 45 10.08 0.70 24.60
CA LEU A 45 9.72 0.13 25.90
C LEU A 45 10.79 0.41 26.98
N LYS A 46 12.07 0.42 26.59
CA LYS A 46 13.16 0.83 27.48
C LYS A 46 13.10 2.32 27.82
N ASP A 47 12.81 3.17 26.84
CA ASP A 47 12.65 4.61 27.04
C ASP A 47 11.44 4.93 27.95
N GLU A 48 10.40 4.09 27.93
CA GLU A 48 9.24 4.13 28.85
C GLU A 48 9.56 3.60 30.27
N GLY A 49 10.79 3.14 30.53
CA GLY A 49 11.25 2.71 31.86
C GLY A 49 10.94 1.26 32.23
N ARG A 50 10.50 0.42 31.27
CA ARG A 50 10.25 -1.01 31.52
C ARG A 50 11.57 -1.76 31.65
N ARG A 51 11.83 -2.32 32.84
CA ARG A 51 13.04 -3.13 33.11
C ARG A 51 12.97 -4.54 32.52
N THR A 52 11.76 -5.11 32.43
CA THR A 52 11.52 -6.41 31.82
C THR A 52 10.68 -6.20 30.57
N VAL A 53 11.22 -6.61 29.43
CA VAL A 53 10.53 -6.55 28.14
C VAL A 53 9.97 -7.94 27.86
N ASP A 54 8.66 -8.07 27.94
CA ASP A 54 7.92 -9.29 27.59
C ASP A 54 7.49 -9.28 26.12
N GLU A 55 7.28 -10.48 25.55
CA GLU A 55 6.84 -10.64 24.17
C GLU A 55 5.51 -9.92 23.91
N ALA A 56 4.55 -10.00 24.84
CA ALA A 56 3.26 -9.36 24.67
C ALA A 56 3.38 -7.83 24.53
N SER A 57 4.18 -7.17 25.38
CA SER A 57 4.44 -5.73 25.26
C SER A 57 5.14 -5.34 23.96
N ILE A 58 6.09 -6.14 23.45
CA ILE A 58 6.75 -5.85 22.16
C ILE A 58 5.71 -5.79 21.04
N PHE A 59 4.90 -6.84 20.90
CA PHE A 59 3.90 -6.88 19.85
C PHE A 59 2.79 -5.85 20.04
N ALA A 60 2.44 -5.51 21.28
CA ALA A 60 1.50 -4.42 21.57
C ALA A 60 2.06 -3.08 21.05
N ALA A 61 3.33 -2.77 21.35
CA ALA A 61 4.00 -1.57 20.87
C ALA A 61 4.13 -1.53 19.34
N ILE A 62 4.40 -2.67 18.69
CA ILE A 62 4.47 -2.77 17.23
C ILE A 62 3.09 -2.50 16.60
N ARG A 63 2.02 -3.09 17.13
CA ARG A 63 0.66 -2.83 16.62
C ARG A 63 0.28 -1.36 16.73
N GLU A 64 0.58 -0.74 17.86
CA GLU A 64 0.35 0.69 18.07
C GLU A 64 1.10 1.54 17.05
N GLN A 65 2.39 1.25 16.86
CA GLN A 65 3.20 1.94 15.86
C GLN A 65 2.67 1.75 14.43
N ARG A 66 2.24 0.53 14.07
CA ARG A 66 1.61 0.27 12.75
C ARG A 66 0.32 1.05 12.59
N ALA A 67 -0.51 1.15 13.63
CA ALA A 67 -1.73 1.93 13.60
C ALA A 67 -1.46 3.42 13.34
N ILE A 68 -0.49 4.01 14.06
CA ILE A 68 -0.06 5.40 13.86
C ILE A 68 0.44 5.62 12.43
N LEU A 69 1.26 4.72 11.89
CA LEU A 69 1.77 4.83 10.52
C LEU A 69 0.66 4.76 9.48
N ASN A 70 -0.33 3.87 9.67
CA ASN A 70 -1.47 3.75 8.78
C ASN A 70 -2.33 5.02 8.78
N GLU A 71 -2.59 5.57 9.97
CA GLU A 71 -3.31 6.82 10.11
C GLU A 71 -2.56 7.98 9.44
N ALA A 72 -1.27 8.14 9.72
CA ALA A 72 -0.44 9.18 9.12
C ALA A 72 -0.36 9.06 7.60
N CYS A 73 -0.30 7.83 7.07
CA CYS A 73 -0.37 7.59 5.63
C CYS A 73 -1.71 8.04 5.04
N GLY A 74 -2.82 7.77 5.73
CA GLY A 74 -4.15 8.25 5.37
C GLY A 74 -4.22 9.79 5.33
N GLN A 75 -3.77 10.43 6.41
CA GLN A 75 -3.74 11.89 6.53
C GLN A 75 -2.85 12.54 5.46
N SER A 76 -1.67 11.96 5.17
CA SER A 76 -0.76 12.46 4.12
C SER A 76 -1.37 12.34 2.72
N ARG A 77 -2.04 11.22 2.42
CA ARG A 77 -2.80 11.05 1.17
C ARG A 77 -3.91 12.08 1.04
N GLU A 78 -4.61 12.39 2.13
CA GLU A 78 -5.64 13.41 2.14
C GLU A 78 -5.07 14.82 1.94
N ALA A 79 -4.00 15.16 2.66
CA ALA A 79 -3.30 16.43 2.51
C ALA A 79 -2.82 16.64 1.07
N ARG A 80 -2.24 15.60 0.44
CA ARG A 80 -1.84 15.60 -0.97
C ARG A 80 -3.03 15.88 -1.90
N ARG A 81 -4.18 15.20 -1.69
CA ARG A 81 -5.39 15.44 -2.49
C ARG A 81 -5.90 16.87 -2.35
N ASN A 82 -5.92 17.39 -1.13
CA ASN A 82 -6.39 18.76 -0.86
C ASN A 82 -5.47 19.81 -1.49
N PHE A 83 -4.15 19.58 -1.44
CA PHE A 83 -3.17 20.42 -2.13
C PHE A 83 -3.44 20.45 -3.64
N VAL A 84 -3.58 19.29 -4.29
CA VAL A 84 -3.85 19.20 -5.73
C VAL A 84 -5.18 19.88 -6.10
N ARG A 85 -6.26 19.67 -5.33
CA ARG A 85 -7.54 20.34 -5.57
C ARG A 85 -7.42 21.86 -5.49
N ARG A 86 -6.67 22.38 -4.51
CA ARG A 86 -6.43 23.81 -4.36
C ARG A 86 -5.63 24.37 -5.54
N GLU A 87 -4.60 23.67 -6.00
CA GLU A 87 -3.85 24.09 -7.18
C GLU A 87 -4.73 24.12 -8.43
N ILE A 88 -5.56 23.09 -8.65
CA ILE A 88 -6.49 23.06 -9.80
C ILE A 88 -7.47 24.24 -9.71
N ALA A 89 -8.06 24.49 -8.54
CA ALA A 89 -8.99 25.60 -8.34
C ALA A 89 -8.31 26.96 -8.60
N GLN A 90 -7.06 27.14 -8.16
CA GLN A 90 -6.27 28.34 -8.44
C GLN A 90 -6.01 28.50 -9.94
N ARG A 91 -5.55 27.44 -10.63
CA ARG A 91 -5.33 27.48 -12.08
C ARG A 91 -6.60 27.79 -12.87
N CYS A 92 -7.75 27.25 -12.45
CA CYS A 92 -9.04 27.58 -13.07
C CYS A 92 -9.45 29.04 -12.82
N ALA A 93 -9.10 29.62 -11.66
CA ALA A 93 -9.40 31.02 -11.32
C ALA A 93 -8.46 32.02 -12.02
N ASP A 94 -7.18 31.66 -12.20
CA ASP A 94 -6.17 32.49 -12.85
C ASP A 94 -6.27 32.44 -14.40
N SER A 95 -7.00 31.47 -14.96
CA SER A 95 -7.29 31.42 -16.40
C SER A 95 -8.46 32.35 -16.71
N PRO A 96 -8.31 33.35 -17.59
CA PRO A 96 -9.44 34.15 -18.01
C PRO A 96 -10.40 33.23 -18.74
N SER A 97 -11.60 33.06 -18.21
CA SER A 97 -12.69 32.39 -18.90
C SER A 97 -13.07 33.21 -20.12
N GLU A 98 -12.50 32.91 -21.27
CA GLU A 98 -13.12 33.31 -22.53
C GLU A 98 -14.50 32.63 -22.58
N PRO A 99 -15.59 33.39 -22.81
CA PRO A 99 -16.91 32.79 -22.93
C PRO A 99 -16.86 31.79 -24.07
N ASN A 100 -16.99 30.50 -23.73
CA ASN A 100 -17.10 29.41 -24.67
C ASN A 100 -18.37 29.62 -25.49
N GLN A 101 -18.23 30.34 -26.60
CA GLN A 101 -19.21 30.31 -27.68
C GLN A 101 -19.12 28.91 -28.26
N SER A 102 -20.06 28.06 -27.86
CA SER A 102 -20.25 26.71 -28.35
C SER A 102 -20.35 26.70 -29.88
N GLN A 103 -19.22 26.63 -30.58
CA GLN A 103 -19.16 26.19 -31.97
C GLN A 103 -18.98 24.68 -31.94
N PHE A 104 -20.08 23.97 -31.71
CA PHE A 104 -20.22 22.67 -32.34
C PHE A 104 -20.22 22.93 -33.86
N PRO A 105 -19.23 22.44 -34.64
CA PRO A 105 -19.26 22.65 -36.07
C PRO A 105 -20.45 21.88 -36.63
N ALA A 106 -21.39 22.62 -37.22
CA ALA A 106 -22.41 22.04 -38.07
C ALA A 106 -21.70 21.33 -39.25
N GLY A 107 -21.80 20.00 -39.26
CA GLY A 107 -21.60 19.07 -40.37
C GLY A 107 -20.62 19.44 -41.49
N LYS A 108 -19.56 18.65 -41.61
CA LYS A 108 -19.19 18.10 -42.92
C LYS A 108 -19.14 16.58 -42.80
N ALA A 109 -19.96 15.92 -43.60
CA ALA A 109 -19.90 14.49 -43.83
C ALA A 109 -18.68 14.21 -44.70
N GLU A 110 -17.67 13.57 -44.13
CA GLU A 110 -16.50 13.08 -44.86
C GLU A 110 -16.38 11.58 -44.56
N ASP A 111 -16.13 10.82 -45.63
CA ASP A 111 -16.50 9.42 -45.85
C ASP A 111 -16.11 8.42 -44.73
N ASP A 112 -17.12 7.63 -44.35
CA ASP A 112 -17.07 6.53 -43.38
C ASP A 112 -16.57 5.23 -44.07
N ALA A 113 -15.37 5.27 -44.66
CA ALA A 113 -14.82 4.13 -45.43
C ALA A 113 -14.05 3.09 -44.57
N ASP A 114 -13.69 3.42 -43.33
CA ASP A 114 -12.86 2.55 -42.47
C ASP A 114 -13.57 2.10 -41.17
N ARG A 115 -14.89 2.28 -41.08
CA ARG A 115 -15.64 1.81 -39.91
C ARG A 115 -15.84 0.30 -39.95
N ILE A 116 -15.03 -0.41 -39.18
CA ILE A 116 -15.23 -1.85 -38.90
C ILE A 116 -16.64 -2.00 -38.30
N PRO A 117 -17.57 -2.71 -38.97
CA PRO A 117 -18.92 -2.85 -38.47
C PRO A 117 -18.93 -3.68 -37.19
N MET A 118 -19.58 -3.15 -36.15
CA MET A 118 -19.82 -3.90 -34.91
C MET A 118 -20.73 -5.10 -35.23
N PRO A 119 -20.36 -6.33 -34.85
CA PRO A 119 -21.21 -7.47 -35.10
C PRO A 119 -22.53 -7.34 -34.31
N PRO A 120 -23.66 -7.77 -34.89
CA PRO A 120 -24.96 -7.66 -34.24
C PRO A 120 -25.01 -8.49 -32.94
N PRO A 121 -25.71 -7.99 -31.90
CA PRO A 121 -25.79 -8.69 -30.63
C PRO A 121 -26.49 -10.04 -30.80
N GLY A 122 -25.75 -11.13 -30.55
CA GLY A 122 -26.25 -12.51 -30.66
C GLY A 122 -25.29 -13.49 -31.35
N ALA A 123 -24.20 -13.02 -31.97
CA ALA A 123 -23.16 -13.90 -32.50
C ALA A 123 -22.12 -14.24 -31.42
N HIS A 124 -22.06 -15.50 -31.01
CA HIS A 124 -21.00 -16.00 -30.14
C HIS A 124 -19.65 -15.81 -30.84
N SER A 125 -18.81 -14.95 -30.27
CA SER A 125 -17.41 -14.84 -30.67
C SER A 125 -16.74 -16.19 -30.44
N GLY A 126 -16.46 -16.90 -31.54
CA GLY A 126 -15.65 -18.12 -31.56
C GLY A 126 -14.17 -17.79 -31.34
N VAL A 127 -13.86 -17.17 -30.20
CA VAL A 127 -12.48 -17.03 -29.71
C VAL A 127 -12.25 -18.19 -28.76
N GLU A 128 -11.66 -19.26 -29.29
CA GLU A 128 -11.04 -20.30 -28.48
C GLU A 128 -9.84 -19.69 -27.75
N ILE A 129 -9.94 -19.67 -26.43
CA ILE A 129 -8.87 -19.25 -25.53
C ILE A 129 -7.99 -20.50 -25.35
N TRP A 130 -6.76 -20.45 -25.86
CA TRP A 130 -5.72 -21.46 -25.56
C TRP A 130 -5.14 -21.24 -24.17
#